data_AF-A0A3B8Q3B5-F1
#
_entry.id   AF-A0A3B8Q3B5-F1
#
_cell.length_a   1.000
_cell.length_b   1.000
_cell.length_c   1.000
_cell.angle_alpha   90.00
_cell.angle_beta   90.00
_cell.angle_gamma   90.00
#
_symmetry.space_group_name_H-M   'P 1'
#
loop_
_entity.id
_entity.type
_entity.pdbx_description
1 polymer ?
#
loop_
_entity_poly.entity_id
_entity_poly.type
_entity_poly.pdbx_seq_one_letter_code
_entity_poly.pdbx_strand_id
1 'polypeptide(L)'
;MPFFIKSAIPGLSTRSAWKLQIALLVLVGVLVSVPREAELKAQVTQPQASPAAAPPAPPAPQQANVAFSTIEVVVRRNDTMDQLFRRFELNLADLATLRGLPELRTQFDRLKPGELLRFTHHEGELVGIERKLSDSETLKVTRDENGFSSNVLENPLEIHTRTASATIDSSLFQAVAEARLDDRVAFELAEIFQYDIDFVLDIQPGDRFTVVYEEVFQDGVRLRTGNVLAAKFVNDGREYRAVRYVDEQGHGEYFSPDGRSLRKAFIRAPVQFS
;
A
#
# COMPACT_ATOMS: atom_id res chain seq x y z
N MET A 1 29.92 57.69 -4.39
CA MET A 1 31.08 57.15 -5.13
C MET A 1 30.70 55.82 -5.73
N PRO A 2 30.65 55.68 -7.07
CA PRO A 2 30.36 54.41 -7.73
C PRO A 2 31.65 53.75 -8.25
N PHE A 3 31.68 52.41 -8.31
CA PHE A 3 32.64 51.69 -9.15
C PHE A 3 31.91 50.80 -10.16
N PHE A 4 32.02 51.19 -11.43
CA PHE A 4 31.78 50.36 -12.59
C PHE A 4 32.88 49.30 -12.71
N ILE A 5 32.53 48.06 -13.09
CA ILE A 5 33.21 47.37 -14.19
C ILE A 5 32.14 46.79 -15.11
N LYS A 6 32.41 46.84 -16.42
CA LYS A 6 31.52 46.53 -17.55
C LYS A 6 32.23 45.51 -18.44
N SER A 7 31.48 44.97 -19.42
CA SER A 7 31.95 44.25 -20.62
C SER A 7 32.17 42.72 -20.51
N ALA A 8 32.09 41.92 -21.58
CA ALA A 8 31.15 41.88 -22.73
C ALA A 8 31.61 40.81 -23.76
N ILE A 9 30.70 39.91 -24.19
CA ILE A 9 30.52 39.44 -25.60
C ILE A 9 31.71 38.61 -26.21
N PRO A 10 31.57 37.81 -27.31
CA PRO A 10 30.47 36.97 -27.82
C PRO A 10 30.80 35.45 -27.91
N GLY A 11 29.74 34.67 -28.16
CA GLY A 11 29.60 33.46 -29.00
C GLY A 11 30.76 32.62 -29.54
N LEU A 12 30.45 31.34 -29.80
CA LEU A 12 30.53 30.78 -31.15
C LEU A 12 29.52 29.64 -31.33
N SER A 13 29.05 29.45 -32.57
CA SER A 13 28.36 28.24 -33.01
C SER A 13 29.36 27.09 -33.21
N THR A 14 28.89 25.84 -33.35
CA THR A 14 29.13 24.97 -34.53
C THR A 14 28.33 23.66 -34.41
N ARG A 15 27.99 23.07 -35.56
CA ARG A 15 27.24 21.82 -35.71
C ARG A 15 28.18 20.61 -35.81
N SER A 16 27.83 19.48 -35.20
CA SER A 16 28.08 18.10 -35.72
C SER A 16 27.44 17.11 -34.74
N ALA A 17 26.52 16.19 -35.10
CA ALA A 17 26.35 15.37 -36.30
C ALA A 17 27.46 14.32 -36.50
N TRP A 18 27.47 13.29 -35.65
CA TRP A 18 28.14 12.01 -35.95
C TRP A 18 27.11 10.94 -36.32
N LYS A 19 26.92 10.77 -37.63
CA LYS A 19 26.60 9.47 -38.23
C LYS A 19 27.93 8.84 -38.64
N LEU A 20 28.14 7.57 -38.36
CA LEU A 20 29.02 6.71 -39.16
C LEU A 20 28.51 5.27 -39.09
N GLN A 21 28.69 4.55 -40.19
CA GLN A 21 27.93 3.35 -40.56
C GLN A 21 28.87 2.23 -40.98
N ILE A 22 28.46 0.99 -40.69
CA ILE A 22 28.69 -0.24 -41.48
C ILE A 22 30.14 -0.76 -41.62
N ALA A 23 30.31 -2.03 -41.22
CA ALA A 23 31.03 -3.02 -42.01
C ALA A 23 30.41 -4.42 -41.79
N LEU A 24 29.83 -5.00 -42.84
CA LEU A 24 29.36 -6.38 -42.90
C LEU A 24 30.46 -7.23 -43.54
N LEU A 25 30.73 -8.44 -43.02
CA LEU A 25 31.54 -9.42 -43.74
C LEU A 25 31.01 -10.83 -43.53
N VAL A 26 30.52 -11.42 -44.63
CA VAL A 26 30.15 -12.83 -44.76
C VAL A 26 31.20 -13.49 -45.63
N LEU A 27 31.71 -14.66 -45.25
CA LEU A 27 32.24 -15.62 -46.22
C LEU A 27 32.03 -17.06 -45.76
N VAL A 28 31.80 -17.93 -46.74
CA VAL A 28 31.32 -19.32 -46.59
C VAL A 28 32.42 -20.30 -47.02
N GLY A 29 32.66 -21.30 -46.17
CA GLY A 29 32.97 -22.70 -46.51
C GLY A 29 34.20 -23.07 -47.37
N VAL A 30 34.80 -24.23 -47.05
CA VAL A 30 35.03 -25.36 -47.99
C VAL A 30 35.45 -26.61 -47.19
N LEU A 31 35.14 -27.78 -47.74
CA LEU A 31 35.19 -29.12 -47.13
C LEU A 31 36.20 -30.02 -47.87
N VAL A 32 37.21 -30.60 -47.17
CA VAL A 32 38.10 -31.69 -47.63
C VAL A 32 38.56 -32.53 -46.41
N SER A 33 39.09 -33.74 -46.63
CA SER A 33 38.39 -35.01 -46.41
C SER A 33 39.31 -36.21 -46.74
N VAL A 34 39.18 -37.34 -45.99
CA VAL A 34 39.81 -38.69 -46.17
C VAL A 34 41.36 -38.80 -46.27
N PRO A 35 42.00 -39.98 -46.04
CA PRO A 35 41.57 -41.27 -45.44
C PRO A 35 42.38 -41.57 -44.14
N ARG A 36 42.67 -42.78 -43.60
CA ARG A 36 42.46 -44.21 -43.94
C ARG A 36 42.48 -45.10 -42.65
N GLU A 37 42.03 -46.36 -42.77
CA GLU A 37 42.09 -47.43 -41.75
C GLU A 37 43.43 -48.21 -41.67
N ALA A 38 43.74 -48.70 -40.46
CA ALA A 38 44.44 -49.97 -40.08
C ALA A 38 44.73 -49.88 -38.56
N GLU A 39 44.57 -50.87 -37.68
CA GLU A 39 44.41 -52.33 -37.83
C GLU A 39 43.45 -52.91 -36.77
N LEU A 40 42.91 -54.10 -37.06
CA LEU A 40 42.05 -54.89 -36.20
C LEU A 40 42.87 -55.67 -35.15
N LYS A 41 42.58 -55.51 -33.85
CA LYS A 41 42.88 -56.55 -32.83
C LYS A 41 41.66 -56.83 -31.96
N ALA A 42 41.24 -58.08 -31.98
CA ALA A 42 40.06 -58.56 -31.28
C ALA A 42 40.33 -58.91 -29.81
N GLN A 43 39.32 -58.65 -28.98
CA GLN A 43 38.96 -59.37 -27.75
C GLN A 43 40.00 -59.55 -26.63
N VAL A 44 39.75 -58.86 -25.51
CA VAL A 44 39.54 -59.55 -24.22
C VAL A 44 38.24 -59.05 -23.62
N THR A 45 37.30 -59.97 -23.38
CA THR A 45 36.02 -59.68 -22.72
C THR A 45 36.25 -59.35 -21.25
N GLN A 46 36.06 -58.09 -20.84
CA GLN A 46 35.84 -57.77 -19.43
C GLN A 46 34.36 -58.01 -19.09
N PRO A 47 34.03 -58.72 -18.00
CA PRO A 47 32.64 -58.88 -17.58
C PRO A 47 32.00 -57.51 -17.32
N GLN A 48 30.83 -57.27 -17.92
CA GLN A 48 29.99 -56.15 -17.51
C GLN A 48 29.53 -56.40 -16.07
N ALA A 49 30.15 -55.72 -15.11
CA ALA A 49 29.56 -55.57 -13.79
C ALA A 49 28.28 -54.74 -13.96
N SER A 50 27.12 -55.35 -13.70
CA SER A 50 25.87 -54.59 -13.51
C SER A 50 26.12 -53.50 -12.47
N PRO A 51 25.60 -52.27 -12.65
CA PRO A 51 25.53 -51.33 -11.55
C PRO A 51 24.76 -52.01 -10.42
N ALA A 52 25.41 -52.21 -9.28
CA ALA A 52 24.73 -52.72 -8.10
C ALA A 52 23.59 -51.76 -7.78
N ALA A 53 22.35 -52.27 -7.75
CA ALA A 53 21.19 -51.47 -7.38
C ALA A 53 21.45 -50.91 -5.98
N ALA A 54 21.55 -49.58 -5.87
CA ALA A 54 21.59 -48.92 -4.57
C ALA A 54 20.32 -49.35 -3.79
N PRO A 55 20.43 -49.68 -2.48
CA PRO A 55 19.25 -49.97 -1.69
C PRO A 55 18.28 -48.78 -1.80
N PRO A 56 16.96 -49.02 -1.93
CA PRO A 56 16.00 -47.93 -2.02
C PRO A 56 16.17 -47.04 -0.79
N ALA A 57 16.36 -45.75 -1.03
CA ALA A 57 16.42 -44.78 0.06
C ALA A 57 15.15 -44.94 0.93
N PRO A 58 15.27 -44.90 2.26
CA PRO A 58 14.09 -44.95 3.12
C PRO A 58 13.13 -43.82 2.68
N PRO A 59 11.82 -44.08 2.58
CA PRO A 59 10.88 -43.05 2.18
C PRO A 59 11.04 -41.86 3.11
N ALA A 60 11.33 -40.69 2.52
CA ALA A 60 11.33 -39.44 3.26
C ALA A 60 9.98 -39.32 3.99
N PRO A 61 9.94 -38.86 5.25
CA PRO A 61 8.69 -38.81 6.00
C PRO A 61 7.70 -37.94 5.22
N GLN A 62 6.67 -38.57 4.66
CA GLN A 62 5.51 -37.84 4.16
C GLN A 62 4.89 -37.12 5.36
N GLN A 63 5.19 -35.82 5.47
CA GLN A 63 4.38 -34.91 6.25
C GLN A 63 2.94 -35.11 5.76
N ALA A 64 2.04 -35.48 6.67
CA ALA A 64 0.64 -35.66 6.34
C ALA A 64 0.15 -34.38 5.68
N ASN A 65 -0.31 -34.47 4.44
CA ASN A 65 -0.78 -33.32 3.69
C ASN A 65 -2.21 -32.99 4.15
N VAL A 66 -2.30 -32.51 5.40
CA VAL A 66 -3.55 -32.16 6.08
C VAL A 66 -4.21 -31.04 5.29
N ALA A 67 -5.40 -31.30 4.76
CA ALA A 67 -6.06 -30.41 3.81
C ALA A 67 -6.74 -29.25 4.55
N PHE A 68 -5.96 -28.22 4.90
CA PHE A 68 -6.50 -26.99 5.48
C PHE A 68 -7.38 -26.24 4.48
N SER A 69 -8.51 -25.74 4.97
CA SER A 69 -9.46 -24.91 4.23
C SER A 69 -9.41 -23.48 4.77
N THR A 70 -9.51 -22.50 3.88
CA THR A 70 -9.48 -21.07 4.23
C THR A 70 -10.79 -20.40 3.86
N ILE A 71 -11.38 -19.70 4.82
CA ILE A 71 -12.61 -18.91 4.65
C ILE A 71 -12.26 -17.43 4.78
N GLU A 72 -12.58 -16.65 3.76
CA GLU A 72 -12.44 -15.20 3.75
C GLU A 72 -13.80 -14.52 3.92
N VAL A 73 -13.92 -13.59 4.87
CA VAL A 73 -15.16 -12.86 5.11
C VAL A 73 -14.91 -11.39 5.41
N VAL A 74 -15.72 -10.53 4.79
CA VAL A 74 -15.81 -9.11 5.15
C VAL A 74 -16.93 -8.95 6.18
N VAL A 75 -16.58 -8.45 7.37
CA VAL A 75 -17.49 -8.22 8.50
C VAL A 75 -18.58 -7.22 8.10
N ARG A 76 -19.84 -7.55 8.37
CA ARG A 76 -21.00 -6.69 8.11
C ARG A 76 -21.45 -5.95 9.36
N ARG A 77 -22.35 -4.98 9.20
CA ARG A 77 -22.99 -4.31 10.34
C ARG A 77 -23.73 -5.35 11.19
N ASN A 78 -23.46 -5.33 12.50
CA ASN A 78 -23.98 -6.24 13.52
C ASN A 78 -23.48 -7.69 13.47
N ASP A 79 -22.49 -8.02 12.62
CA ASP A 79 -21.82 -9.32 12.70
C ASP A 79 -21.00 -9.40 14.01
N THR A 80 -20.95 -10.59 14.60
CA THR A 80 -20.13 -10.93 15.77
C THR A 80 -19.30 -12.17 15.50
N MET A 81 -18.18 -12.34 16.21
CA MET A 81 -17.34 -13.53 16.03
C MET A 81 -18.09 -14.85 16.30
N ASP A 82 -19.08 -14.83 17.20
CA ASP A 82 -19.94 -15.99 17.49
C ASP A 82 -20.81 -16.38 16.29
N GLN A 83 -21.46 -15.38 15.66
CA GLN A 83 -22.28 -15.59 14.47
C GLN A 83 -21.44 -16.01 13.26
N LEU A 84 -20.23 -15.48 13.11
CA LEU A 84 -19.31 -15.88 12.03
C LEU A 84 -18.90 -17.35 12.20
N PHE A 85 -18.48 -17.77 13.40
CA PHE A 85 -18.15 -19.18 13.66
C PHE A 85 -19.34 -20.10 13.38
N ARG A 86 -20.54 -19.79 13.88
CA ARG A 86 -21.76 -20.58 13.60
C ARG A 86 -22.09 -20.66 12.11
N ARG A 87 -21.98 -19.54 11.40
CA ARG A 87 -22.31 -19.44 9.97
C ARG A 87 -21.36 -20.25 9.08
N PHE A 88 -20.13 -20.43 9.53
CA PHE A 88 -19.09 -21.17 8.83
C PHE A 88 -18.82 -22.56 9.45
N GLU A 89 -19.70 -23.03 10.34
CA GLU A 89 -19.63 -24.34 10.99
C GLU A 89 -18.29 -24.59 11.73
N LEU A 90 -17.65 -23.50 12.18
CA LEU A 90 -16.40 -23.54 12.95
C LEU A 90 -16.67 -23.90 14.43
N ASN A 91 -15.75 -24.64 15.03
CA ASN A 91 -15.87 -25.14 16.39
C ASN A 91 -15.93 -23.99 17.42
N LEU A 92 -17.06 -23.89 18.14
CA LEU A 92 -17.29 -22.86 19.15
C LEU A 92 -16.46 -23.02 20.43
N ALA A 93 -15.93 -24.23 20.70
CA ALA A 93 -14.98 -24.44 21.80
C ALA A 93 -13.66 -23.70 21.56
N ASP A 94 -13.24 -23.59 20.29
CA ASP A 94 -12.05 -22.82 19.91
C ASP A 94 -12.27 -21.33 20.16
N LEU A 95 -13.44 -20.80 19.79
CA LEU A 95 -13.81 -19.41 20.07
C LEU A 95 -13.87 -19.12 21.58
N ALA A 96 -14.33 -20.06 22.39
CA ALA A 96 -14.30 -19.92 23.85
C ALA A 96 -12.87 -19.88 24.39
N THR A 97 -11.98 -20.74 23.89
CA THR A 97 -10.54 -20.74 24.22
C THR A 97 -9.88 -19.41 23.85
N LEU A 98 -10.11 -18.93 22.61
CA LEU A 98 -9.57 -17.66 22.11
C LEU A 98 -10.05 -16.43 22.92
N ARG A 99 -11.30 -16.43 23.37
CA ARG A 99 -11.84 -15.38 24.26
C ARG A 99 -11.30 -15.46 25.70
N GLY A 100 -10.77 -16.60 26.10
CA GLY A 100 -10.08 -16.79 27.38
C GLY A 100 -8.71 -16.12 27.45
N LEU A 101 -8.08 -15.90 26.30
CA LEU A 101 -6.77 -15.25 26.16
C LEU A 101 -6.92 -13.71 26.26
N PRO A 102 -6.36 -13.03 27.29
CA PRO A 102 -6.58 -11.60 27.54
C PRO A 102 -6.21 -10.68 26.38
N GLU A 103 -5.10 -10.98 25.70
CA GLU A 103 -4.56 -10.23 24.57
C GLU A 103 -5.44 -10.32 23.32
N LEU A 104 -6.15 -11.45 23.15
CA LEU A 104 -7.03 -11.70 22.02
C LEU A 104 -8.47 -11.25 22.25
N ARG A 105 -8.96 -11.32 23.49
CA ARG A 105 -10.35 -10.96 23.85
C ARG A 105 -10.76 -9.59 23.31
N THR A 106 -9.96 -8.56 23.55
CA THR A 106 -10.26 -7.18 23.11
C THR A 106 -10.31 -7.06 21.59
N GLN A 107 -9.57 -7.91 20.85
CA GLN A 107 -9.55 -7.92 19.40
C GLN A 107 -10.79 -8.60 18.81
N PHE A 108 -11.24 -9.70 19.42
CA PHE A 108 -12.43 -10.44 18.97
C PHE A 108 -13.76 -9.79 19.39
N ASP A 109 -13.77 -9.01 20.48
CA ASP A 109 -14.94 -8.26 20.92
C ASP A 109 -15.15 -6.94 20.12
N ARG A 110 -14.13 -6.43 19.42
CA ARG A 110 -14.14 -5.14 18.70
C ARG A 110 -14.04 -5.29 17.17
N LEU A 111 -14.91 -6.10 16.58
CA LEU A 111 -15.05 -6.18 15.12
C LEU A 111 -15.70 -4.92 14.56
N LYS A 112 -15.09 -4.31 13.53
CA LYS A 112 -15.69 -3.20 12.77
C LYS A 112 -16.26 -3.70 11.43
N PRO A 113 -17.42 -3.19 10.98
CA PRO A 113 -17.91 -3.46 9.64
C PRO A 113 -16.90 -3.03 8.58
N GLY A 114 -16.67 -3.86 7.57
CA GLY A 114 -15.66 -3.66 6.54
C GLY A 114 -14.30 -4.34 6.82
N GLU A 115 -14.06 -4.86 8.03
CA GLU A 115 -12.85 -5.63 8.31
C GLU A 115 -12.83 -6.96 7.52
N LEU A 116 -11.67 -7.32 6.97
CA LEU A 116 -11.41 -8.62 6.36
C LEU A 116 -10.85 -9.58 7.42
N LEU A 117 -11.48 -10.75 7.54
CA LEU A 117 -11.05 -11.85 8.37
C LEU A 117 -10.77 -13.07 7.48
N ARG A 118 -9.67 -13.78 7.77
CA ARG A 118 -9.34 -15.09 7.17
C ARG A 118 -9.34 -16.12 8.29
N PHE A 119 -10.14 -17.17 8.16
CA PHE A 119 -10.14 -18.33 9.07
C PHE A 119 -9.52 -19.51 8.33
N THR A 120 -8.47 -20.10 8.90
CA THR A 120 -7.89 -21.36 8.41
C THR A 120 -8.33 -22.47 9.36
N HIS A 121 -8.91 -23.55 8.82
CA HIS A 121 -9.48 -24.64 9.60
C HIS A 121 -9.26 -26.01 8.94
N HIS A 122 -9.43 -27.07 9.71
CA HIS A 122 -9.49 -28.45 9.23
C HIS A 122 -10.77 -29.09 9.80
N GLU A 123 -11.71 -29.51 8.96
CA GLU A 123 -12.96 -30.17 9.40
C GLU A 123 -13.73 -29.41 10.51
N GLY A 124 -13.78 -28.08 10.41
CA GLY A 124 -14.39 -27.18 11.41
C GLY A 124 -13.49 -26.81 12.60
N GLU A 125 -12.42 -27.54 12.87
CA GLU A 125 -11.43 -27.18 13.89
C GLU A 125 -10.53 -26.03 13.43
N LEU A 126 -10.45 -24.98 14.23
CA LEU A 126 -9.73 -23.77 13.85
C LEU A 126 -8.21 -23.97 13.98
N VAL A 127 -7.47 -23.71 12.90
CA VAL A 127 -6.00 -23.82 12.85
C VAL A 127 -5.35 -22.42 12.89
N GLY A 128 -6.03 -21.39 12.41
CA GLY A 128 -5.56 -20.01 12.56
C GLY A 128 -6.58 -18.94 12.16
N ILE A 129 -6.29 -17.70 12.56
CA ILE A 129 -7.05 -16.50 12.18
C ILE A 129 -6.05 -15.43 11.74
N GLU A 130 -6.34 -14.76 10.63
CA GLU A 130 -5.68 -13.52 10.25
C GLU A 130 -6.71 -12.38 10.20
N ARG A 131 -6.39 -11.26 10.87
CA ARG A 131 -7.21 -10.05 10.92
C ARG A 131 -6.34 -8.83 10.70
N LYS A 132 -6.67 -8.02 9.68
CA LYS A 132 -6.06 -6.70 9.49
C LYS A 132 -6.57 -5.74 10.59
N LEU A 133 -5.71 -5.30 11.50
CA LEU A 133 -6.08 -4.38 12.59
C LEU A 133 -6.08 -2.93 12.11
N SER A 134 -5.09 -2.59 11.29
CA SER A 134 -4.85 -1.29 10.67
C SER A 134 -4.10 -1.49 9.35
N ASP A 135 -3.80 -0.41 8.62
CA ASP A 135 -2.94 -0.55 7.44
C ASP A 135 -1.54 -1.08 7.80
N SER A 136 -1.04 -0.74 8.99
CA SER A 136 0.30 -1.09 9.47
C SER A 136 0.37 -2.33 10.36
N GLU A 137 -0.74 -3.02 10.65
CA GLU A 137 -0.77 -4.12 11.61
C GLU A 137 -1.73 -5.25 11.21
N THR A 138 -1.23 -6.48 11.27
CA THR A 138 -2.03 -7.71 11.08
C THR A 138 -1.91 -8.60 12.31
N LEU A 139 -3.03 -8.87 12.97
CA LEU A 139 -3.11 -9.91 14.00
C LEU A 139 -3.13 -11.27 13.32
N LYS A 140 -2.17 -12.13 13.68
CA LYS A 140 -2.10 -13.53 13.29
C LYS A 140 -2.22 -14.41 14.52
N VAL A 141 -3.17 -15.34 14.48
CA VAL A 141 -3.40 -16.36 15.49
C VAL A 141 -3.16 -17.72 14.87
N THR A 142 -2.44 -18.59 15.57
CA THR A 142 -2.09 -19.94 15.13
C THR A 142 -2.36 -20.93 16.25
N ARG A 143 -2.81 -22.14 15.90
CA ARG A 143 -2.83 -23.27 16.82
C ARG A 143 -1.50 -24.03 16.73
N ASP A 144 -0.91 -24.30 17.87
CA ASP A 144 0.21 -25.24 18.07
C ASP A 144 -0.17 -26.33 19.09
N GLU A 145 0.76 -27.21 19.43
CA GLU A 145 0.53 -28.34 20.35
C GLU A 145 0.09 -27.90 21.77
N ASN A 146 0.38 -26.66 22.17
CA ASN A 146 0.04 -26.13 23.49
C ASN A 146 -1.26 -25.30 23.50
N GLY A 147 -1.91 -25.11 22.34
CA GLY A 147 -3.14 -24.33 22.20
C GLY A 147 -3.01 -23.22 21.16
N PHE A 148 -3.63 -22.06 21.43
CA PHE A 148 -3.56 -20.90 20.54
C PHE A 148 -2.48 -19.92 20.98
N SER A 149 -1.64 -19.52 20.04
CA SER A 149 -0.66 -18.44 20.16
C SER A 149 -1.03 -17.29 19.22
N SER A 150 -0.66 -16.06 19.58
CA SER A 150 -0.92 -14.88 18.75
C SER A 150 0.29 -13.97 18.61
N ASN A 151 0.37 -13.30 17.46
CA ASN A 151 1.39 -12.31 17.15
C ASN A 151 0.78 -11.16 16.35
N VAL A 152 1.25 -9.94 16.57
CA VAL A 152 0.91 -8.79 15.72
C VAL A 152 2.08 -8.57 14.78
N LEU A 153 1.83 -8.73 13.50
CA LEU A 153 2.80 -8.47 12.43
C LEU A 153 2.72 -6.99 12.06
N GLU A 154 3.85 -6.29 12.16
CA GLU A 154 4.01 -4.95 11.62
C GLU A 154 4.09 -5.02 10.08
N ASN A 155 3.29 -4.19 9.41
CA ASN A 155 3.34 -3.96 7.97
C ASN A 155 3.86 -2.52 7.76
N PRO A 156 5.16 -2.30 7.48
CA PRO A 156 5.69 -0.95 7.35
C PRO A 156 4.99 -0.14 6.24
N LEU A 157 4.65 1.11 6.53
CA LEU A 157 4.03 2.03 5.59
C LEU A 157 5.04 3.09 5.14
N GLU A 158 5.10 3.31 3.83
CA GLU A 158 5.87 4.39 3.21
C GLU A 158 4.97 5.62 3.05
N ILE A 159 5.34 6.76 3.64
CA ILE A 159 4.57 8.01 3.52
C ILE A 159 5.32 8.95 2.58
N HIS A 160 4.65 9.34 1.51
CA HIS A 160 5.19 10.19 0.46
C HIS A 160 4.45 11.52 0.38
N THR A 161 5.15 12.63 0.64
CA THR A 161 4.58 13.96 0.39
C THR A 161 4.44 14.22 -1.11
N ARG A 162 3.31 14.81 -1.50
CA ARG A 162 2.98 15.26 -2.85
C ARG A 162 2.44 16.68 -2.83
N THR A 163 2.55 17.35 -3.96
CA THR A 163 1.93 18.65 -4.20
C THR A 163 1.14 18.58 -5.50
N ALA A 164 -0.11 19.04 -5.46
CA ALA A 164 -0.96 19.19 -6.63
C ALA A 164 -1.56 20.60 -6.69
N SER A 165 -2.07 20.98 -7.86
CA SER A 165 -2.82 22.22 -8.05
C SER A 165 -3.81 22.05 -9.18
N ALA A 166 -4.98 22.67 -9.05
CA ALA A 166 -6.00 22.68 -10.09
C ALA A 166 -6.70 24.05 -10.13
N THR A 167 -7.22 24.38 -11.30
CA THR A 167 -8.16 25.48 -11.51
C THR A 167 -9.56 24.88 -11.58
N ILE A 168 -10.53 25.54 -10.98
CA ILE A 168 -11.93 25.14 -10.99
C ILE A 168 -12.60 25.74 -12.23
N ASP A 169 -13.33 24.91 -12.97
CA ASP A 169 -14.24 25.32 -14.03
C ASP A 169 -15.70 25.31 -13.55
N SER A 170 -16.12 24.25 -12.84
CA SER A 170 -17.50 24.07 -12.36
C SER A 170 -17.64 23.90 -10.85
N SER A 171 -16.74 23.14 -10.22
CA SER A 171 -16.83 22.72 -8.82
C SER A 171 -15.50 22.19 -8.29
N LEU A 172 -15.30 22.24 -6.97
CA LEU A 172 -14.11 21.69 -6.30
C LEU A 172 -13.93 20.20 -6.60
N PHE A 173 -14.99 19.40 -6.51
CA PHE A 173 -14.92 17.95 -6.72
C PHE A 173 -14.52 17.59 -8.16
N GLN A 174 -15.05 18.29 -9.18
CA GLN A 174 -14.62 18.06 -10.57
C GLN A 174 -13.13 18.41 -10.75
N ALA A 175 -12.67 19.55 -10.22
CA ALA A 175 -11.27 19.96 -10.34
C ALA A 175 -10.29 19.01 -9.63
N VAL A 176 -10.68 18.43 -8.49
CA VAL A 176 -9.92 17.38 -7.78
C VAL A 176 -9.85 16.10 -8.61
N ALA A 177 -10.97 15.64 -9.18
CA ALA A 177 -11.01 14.46 -10.04
C ALA A 177 -10.19 14.62 -11.33
N GLU A 178 -10.27 15.78 -11.99
CA GLU A 178 -9.47 16.11 -13.19
C GLU A 178 -7.97 16.17 -12.88
N ALA A 179 -7.59 16.67 -11.70
CA ALA A 179 -6.22 16.62 -11.18
C ALA A 179 -5.76 15.21 -10.76
N ARG A 180 -6.61 14.18 -10.91
CA ARG A 180 -6.37 12.77 -10.52
C ARG A 180 -6.08 12.60 -9.03
N LEU A 181 -6.62 13.49 -8.21
CA LEU A 181 -6.59 13.39 -6.76
C LEU A 181 -7.73 12.48 -6.27
N ASP A 182 -7.58 11.98 -5.05
CA ASP A 182 -8.63 11.22 -4.37
C ASP A 182 -9.72 12.19 -3.88
N ASP A 183 -11.00 11.81 -3.98
CA ASP A 183 -12.14 12.62 -3.54
C ASP A 183 -12.02 13.09 -2.09
N ARG A 184 -11.33 12.32 -1.23
CA ARG A 184 -10.99 12.72 0.14
C ARG A 184 -10.33 14.10 0.20
N VAL A 185 -9.51 14.47 -0.79
CA VAL A 185 -8.86 15.78 -0.86
C VAL A 185 -9.89 16.90 -1.06
N ALA A 186 -10.94 16.68 -1.86
CA ALA A 186 -12.02 17.66 -2.02
C ALA A 186 -12.79 17.84 -0.70
N PHE A 187 -13.13 16.74 -0.02
CA PHE A 187 -13.80 16.80 1.29
C PHE A 187 -12.94 17.50 2.35
N GLU A 188 -11.65 17.18 2.43
CA GLU A 188 -10.74 17.77 3.42
C GLU A 188 -10.48 19.26 3.14
N LEU A 189 -10.32 19.67 1.86
CA LEU A 189 -10.27 21.10 1.48
C LEU A 189 -11.56 21.84 1.83
N ALA A 190 -12.72 21.23 1.58
CA ALA A 190 -14.01 21.82 1.96
C ALA A 190 -14.13 21.96 3.48
N GLU A 191 -13.76 20.93 4.26
CA GLU A 191 -13.77 21.00 5.73
C GLU A 191 -12.84 22.07 6.29
N ILE A 192 -11.65 22.24 5.71
CA ILE A 192 -10.64 23.24 6.12
C ILE A 192 -11.18 24.68 5.93
N PHE A 193 -11.85 24.96 4.82
CA PHE A 193 -12.22 26.33 4.45
C PHE A 193 -13.72 26.66 4.58
N GLN A 194 -14.56 25.73 5.06
CA GLN A 194 -16.04 25.88 5.18
C GLN A 194 -16.55 27.14 5.91
N TYR A 195 -15.71 27.80 6.71
CA TYR A 195 -16.05 29.03 7.45
C TYR A 195 -15.71 30.31 6.68
N ASP A 196 -14.79 30.20 5.73
CA ASP A 196 -14.17 31.31 5.00
C ASP A 196 -14.63 31.36 3.51
N ILE A 197 -15.22 30.26 3.00
CA ILE A 197 -15.76 30.05 1.63
C ILE A 197 -17.00 29.13 1.67
N ASP A 198 -18.12 29.53 1.08
CA ASP A 198 -19.25 28.62 0.77
C ASP A 198 -18.99 27.90 -0.55
N PHE A 199 -18.63 26.61 -0.49
CA PHE A 199 -18.30 25.80 -1.66
C PHE A 199 -19.47 25.51 -2.62
N VAL A 200 -20.69 25.88 -2.27
CA VAL A 200 -21.90 25.75 -3.11
C VAL A 200 -22.24 27.08 -3.78
N LEU A 201 -22.01 28.21 -3.12
CA LEU A 201 -22.45 29.54 -3.57
C LEU A 201 -21.33 30.45 -4.07
N ASP A 202 -20.13 30.37 -3.49
CA ASP A 202 -19.04 31.33 -3.73
C ASP A 202 -18.07 30.89 -4.85
N ILE A 203 -18.10 29.62 -5.25
CA ILE A 203 -17.16 29.03 -6.21
C ILE A 203 -17.41 29.51 -7.64
N GLN A 204 -16.35 29.98 -8.31
CA GLN A 204 -16.42 30.53 -9.66
C GLN A 204 -15.37 29.90 -10.60
N PRO A 205 -15.63 29.88 -11.94
CA PRO A 205 -14.64 29.48 -12.92
C PRO A 205 -13.38 30.37 -12.83
N GLY A 206 -12.21 29.77 -12.70
CA GLY A 206 -10.93 30.46 -12.53
C GLY A 206 -10.42 30.53 -11.08
N ASP A 207 -11.24 30.16 -10.10
CA ASP A 207 -10.79 29.83 -8.75
C ASP A 207 -9.77 28.69 -8.80
N ARG A 208 -8.87 28.59 -7.82
CA ARG A 208 -7.81 27.57 -7.85
C ARG A 208 -7.34 27.16 -6.47
N PHE A 209 -6.86 25.93 -6.36
CA PHE A 209 -6.21 25.45 -5.15
C PHE A 209 -4.81 24.89 -5.43
N THR A 210 -3.97 24.93 -4.41
CA THR A 210 -2.71 24.19 -4.30
C THR A 210 -2.77 23.40 -3.01
N VAL A 211 -2.50 22.11 -3.07
CA VAL A 211 -2.56 21.22 -1.90
C VAL A 211 -1.27 20.42 -1.78
N VAL A 212 -0.71 20.40 -0.57
CA VAL A 212 0.38 19.50 -0.16
C VAL A 212 -0.25 18.41 0.70
N TYR A 213 -0.06 17.16 0.33
CA TYR A 213 -0.75 16.03 0.94
C TYR A 213 0.16 14.79 1.00
N GLU A 214 -0.23 13.81 1.82
CA GLU A 214 0.44 12.52 1.93
C GLU A 214 -0.18 11.49 0.99
N GLU A 215 0.65 10.66 0.37
CA GLU A 215 0.26 9.37 -0.20
C GLU A 215 0.85 8.25 0.68
N VAL A 216 0.02 7.28 1.05
CA VAL A 216 0.42 6.11 1.84
C VAL A 216 0.64 4.95 0.88
N PHE A 217 1.83 4.37 0.94
CA PHE A 217 2.27 3.21 0.18
C PHE A 217 2.58 2.04 1.10
N GLN A 218 2.45 0.83 0.58
CA GLN A 218 2.93 -0.41 1.19
C GLN A 218 3.47 -1.30 0.07
N ASP A 219 4.66 -1.89 0.25
CA ASP A 219 5.30 -2.77 -0.73
C ASP A 219 5.40 -2.15 -2.14
N GLY A 220 5.67 -0.83 -2.20
CA GLY A 220 5.72 -0.04 -3.45
C GLY A 220 4.37 0.27 -4.11
N VAL A 221 3.25 -0.22 -3.58
CA VAL A 221 1.89 0.02 -4.10
C VAL A 221 1.20 1.13 -3.31
N ARG A 222 0.57 2.09 -3.99
CA ARG A 222 -0.20 3.15 -3.32
C ARG A 222 -1.48 2.56 -2.72
N LEU A 223 -1.58 2.60 -1.38
CA LEU A 223 -2.78 2.16 -0.66
C LEU A 223 -3.89 3.21 -0.72
N ARG A 224 -3.57 4.45 -0.34
CA ARG A 224 -4.55 5.55 -0.21
C ARG A 224 -3.88 6.91 -0.05
N THR A 225 -4.70 7.95 -0.14
CA THR A 225 -4.34 9.30 0.33
C THR A 225 -4.28 9.34 1.87
N GLY A 226 -3.30 10.04 2.41
CA GLY A 226 -3.12 10.35 3.83
C GLY A 226 -3.80 11.67 4.21
N ASN A 227 -3.12 12.50 5.00
CA ASN A 227 -3.61 13.81 5.42
C ASN A 227 -3.25 14.90 4.40
N VAL A 228 -4.03 15.98 4.35
CA VAL A 228 -3.58 17.26 3.80
C VAL A 228 -2.59 17.90 4.80
N LEU A 229 -1.39 18.23 4.35
CA LEU A 229 -0.36 18.87 5.20
C LEU A 229 -0.44 20.40 5.14
N ALA A 230 -0.74 20.94 3.97
CA ALA A 230 -1.00 22.35 3.77
C ALA A 230 -1.92 22.55 2.56
N ALA A 231 -2.74 23.60 2.60
CA ALA A 231 -3.60 23.98 1.50
C ALA A 231 -3.55 25.49 1.28
N LYS A 232 -3.68 25.87 0.01
CA LYS A 232 -3.94 27.23 -0.42
C LYS A 232 -5.15 27.22 -1.35
N PHE A 233 -6.10 28.09 -1.10
CA PHE A 233 -7.24 28.33 -1.98
C PHE A 233 -7.20 29.78 -2.46
N VAL A 234 -7.60 30.03 -3.70
CA VAL A 234 -7.86 31.39 -4.20
C VAL A 234 -9.28 31.40 -4.76
N ASN A 235 -10.15 32.14 -4.08
CA ASN A 235 -11.57 32.33 -4.41
C ASN A 235 -11.82 33.83 -4.63
N ASP A 236 -12.39 34.20 -5.78
CA ASP A 236 -12.61 35.61 -6.19
C ASP A 236 -11.36 36.50 -5.97
N GLY A 237 -10.19 35.98 -6.36
CA GLY A 237 -8.89 36.64 -6.20
C GLY A 237 -8.34 36.73 -4.76
N ARG A 238 -9.10 36.35 -3.73
CA ARG A 238 -8.69 36.35 -2.31
C ARG A 238 -7.96 35.04 -1.97
N GLU A 239 -6.80 35.15 -1.34
CA GLU A 239 -5.99 33.98 -0.95
C GLU A 239 -6.28 33.53 0.47
N TYR A 240 -6.63 32.25 0.63
CA TYR A 240 -6.84 31.54 1.88
C TYR A 240 -5.77 30.46 2.03
N ARG A 241 -5.24 30.26 3.25
CA ARG A 241 -4.15 29.31 3.50
C ARG A 241 -4.37 28.56 4.81
N ALA A 242 -4.01 27.28 4.80
CA ALA A 242 -4.08 26.37 5.93
C ALA A 242 -2.80 25.54 6.02
N VAL A 243 -2.36 25.27 7.24
CA VAL A 243 -1.26 24.35 7.57
C VAL A 243 -1.75 23.41 8.67
N ARG A 244 -1.47 22.12 8.52
CA ARG A 244 -1.78 21.10 9.52
C ARG A 244 -0.74 21.12 10.64
N TYR A 245 -1.21 21.22 11.88
CA TYR A 245 -0.42 21.03 13.09
C TYR A 245 -0.94 19.80 13.82
N VAL A 246 -0.04 19.05 14.47
CA VAL A 246 -0.37 17.88 15.28
C VAL A 246 0.09 18.13 16.71
N ASP A 247 -0.80 17.97 17.68
CA ASP A 247 -0.46 18.11 19.09
C ASP A 247 0.30 16.87 19.65
N GLU A 248 0.77 16.96 20.89
CA GLU A 248 1.47 15.86 21.57
C GLU A 248 0.59 14.61 21.78
N GLN A 249 -0.73 14.73 21.62
CA GLN A 249 -1.72 13.65 21.74
C GLN A 249 -2.04 13.00 20.37
N GLY A 250 -1.45 13.51 19.28
CA GLY A 250 -1.68 13.03 17.92
C GLY A 250 -2.89 13.66 17.21
N HIS A 251 -3.56 14.65 17.81
CA HIS A 251 -4.68 15.33 17.17
C HIS A 251 -4.19 16.33 16.13
N GLY A 252 -4.57 16.12 14.87
CA GLY A 252 -4.32 17.05 13.78
C GLY A 252 -5.41 18.12 13.68
N GLU A 253 -5.02 19.39 13.70
CA GLU A 253 -5.89 20.54 13.39
C GLU A 253 -5.25 21.47 12.35
N TYR A 254 -6.08 22.33 11.74
CA TYR A 254 -5.66 23.24 10.68
C TYR A 254 -5.67 24.69 11.16
N PHE A 255 -4.59 25.40 10.87
CA PHE A 255 -4.38 26.79 11.26
C PHE A 255 -4.02 27.63 10.04
N SER A 256 -4.42 28.90 10.03
CA SER A 256 -3.88 29.88 9.09
C SER A 256 -2.42 30.21 9.43
N PRO A 257 -1.65 30.83 8.52
CA PRO A 257 -0.24 31.17 8.77
C PRO A 257 0.00 32.14 9.93
N ASP A 258 -1.02 32.88 10.35
CA ASP A 258 -1.06 33.75 11.53
C ASP A 258 -1.45 33.03 12.84
N GLY A 259 -1.70 31.71 12.79
CA GLY A 259 -1.96 30.87 13.97
C GLY A 259 -3.43 30.81 14.41
N ARG A 260 -4.37 31.40 13.66
CA ARG A 260 -5.81 31.25 13.91
C ARG A 260 -6.27 29.85 13.50
N SER A 261 -6.96 29.13 14.39
CA SER A 261 -7.58 27.85 14.05
C SER A 261 -8.67 28.06 13.00
N LEU A 262 -8.66 27.22 11.97
CA LEU A 262 -9.67 27.16 10.91
C LEU A 262 -10.83 26.21 11.26
N ARG A 263 -10.68 25.44 12.35
CA ARG A 263 -11.71 24.56 12.87
C ARG A 263 -12.67 25.32 13.79
N LYS A 264 -13.93 24.88 13.84
CA LYS A 264 -14.94 25.49 14.71
C LYS A 264 -14.57 25.34 16.18
N ALA A 265 -14.28 26.46 16.86
CA ALA A 265 -14.46 26.53 18.30
C ALA A 265 -15.96 26.37 18.59
N PHE A 266 -16.36 25.24 19.17
CA PHE A 266 -17.74 25.04 19.62
C PHE A 266 -18.08 26.07 20.70
N ILE A 267 -18.93 27.06 20.39
CA ILE A 267 -19.55 27.88 21.43
C ILE A 267 -20.57 27.01 22.16
N ARG A 268 -20.12 26.35 23.24
CA ARG A 268 -20.98 25.85 24.31
C ARG A 268 -21.31 27.00 25.27
N ALA A 269 -22.15 27.92 24.82
CA ALA A 269 -22.94 28.75 25.73
C ALA A 269 -24.21 27.95 26.08
N PRO A 270 -24.42 27.52 27.33
CA PRO A 270 -25.67 26.87 27.70
C PRO A 270 -26.80 27.90 27.63
N VAL A 271 -27.75 27.70 26.72
CA VAL A 271 -28.99 28.47 26.69
C VAL A 271 -29.79 28.05 27.93
N GLN A 272 -29.88 28.93 28.93
CA GLN A 272 -30.80 28.72 30.04
C GLN A 272 -32.23 28.90 29.51
N PHE A 273 -33.03 27.84 29.64
CA PHE A 273 -34.49 27.95 29.51
C PHE A 273 -35.03 28.54 30.82
N SER A 274 -35.74 29.66 30.71
CA SER A 274 -36.50 30.32 31.78
C SER A 274 -37.96 29.89 31.76
#